data_AF-A0A352RGP6-F1
#
_entry.id   AF-A0A352RGP6-F1
#
_cell.length_a   1.000
_cell.length_b   1.000
_cell.length_c   1.000
_cell.angle_alpha   90.00
_cell.angle_beta   90.00
_cell.angle_gamma   90.00
#
_symmetry.space_group_name_H-M   'P 1'
#
loop_
_entity.id
_entity.type
_entity.pdbx_description
1 polymer ?
#
loop_
_entity_poly.entity_id
_entity_poly.type
_entity_poly.pdbx_seq_one_letter_code
_entity_poly.pdbx_strand_id
1 'polypeptide(L)' 'MKPQIRRIVIQVEEIHQEIGRTIDPPARKVTVAAVISNPYAGKYVDDLEPLYDLGAETGGLLAKKGVTALGVKPS' A
#
# COMPACT_ATOMS: atom_id res chain seq x y z
N MET A 1 -15.33 -4.61 -9.92
CA MET A 1 -14.29 -4.99 -10.91
C MET A 1 -13.08 -5.53 -10.15
N LYS A 2 -12.39 -6.58 -10.63
CA LYS A 2 -11.18 -7.09 -9.95
C LYS A 2 -9.92 -6.33 -10.37
N PRO A 3 -8.99 -6.01 -9.45
CA PRO A 3 -7.74 -5.32 -9.77
C PRO A 3 -6.80 -6.21 -10.58
N GLN A 4 -6.47 -5.74 -11.79
CA GLN A 4 -5.38 -6.31 -12.58
C GLN A 4 -4.06 -5.68 -12.16
N ILE A 5 -3.36 -6.34 -11.24
CA ILE A 5 -2.10 -5.85 -10.65
C ILE A 5 -0.92 -6.35 -11.48
N ARG A 6 -0.12 -5.42 -12.02
CA ARG A 6 1.12 -5.72 -12.75
C ARG A 6 2.31 -5.88 -11.81
N ARG A 7 2.37 -5.09 -10.74
CA ARG A 7 3.47 -5.10 -9.76
C ARG A 7 2.98 -4.62 -8.40
N ILE A 8 3.57 -5.19 -7.34
CA ILE A 8 3.49 -4.66 -5.98
C ILE A 8 4.91 -4.34 -5.51
N VAL A 9 5.07 -3.19 -4.86
CA VAL A 9 6.30 -2.79 -4.18
C VAL A 9 6.00 -2.67 -2.69
N ILE A 10 6.86 -3.28 -1.88
CA ILE A 10 6.82 -3.19 -0.42
C ILE A 10 8.17 -2.66 0.02
N GLN A 11 8.17 -1.55 0.73
CA GLN A 11 9.36 -0.95 1.30
C GLN A 11 9.22 -0.93 2.82
N VAL A 12 10.17 -1.55 3.51
CA VAL A 12 10.29 -1.50 4.97
C VAL A 12 11.44 -0.57 5.29
N GLU A 13 11.17 0.38 6.17
CA GLU A 13 12.15 1.33 6.70
C GLU A 13 12.35 1.06 8.18
N GLU A 14 13.61 1.06 8.62
CA GLU A 14 13.99 0.94 10.02
C GLU A 14 14.78 2.17 10.46
N ILE A 15 14.36 2.78 11.56
CA ILE A 15 15.00 3.95 12.14
C ILE A 15 15.75 3.49 13.39
N HIS A 16 17.07 3.46 13.28
CA HIS A 16 17.99 3.01 14.34
C HIS A 16 18.49 4.18 15.22
N GLN A 17 18.44 5.41 14.70
CA GLN A 17 18.78 6.63 15.43
C GLN A 17 17.90 7.80 14.99
N GLU A 18 17.48 8.64 15.95
CA GLU A 18 16.72 9.86 15.68
C GLU A 18 17.10 10.95 16.69
N ILE A 19 17.39 12.17 16.23
CA ILE A 19 17.81 13.31 17.06
C ILE A 19 19.00 12.93 18.00
N GLY A 20 19.98 12.22 17.45
CA GLY A 20 21.19 11.80 18.18
C GLY A 20 20.96 10.75 19.27
N ARG A 21 19.78 10.14 19.35
CA ARG A 21 19.46 9.06 20.29
C ARG A 21 19.30 7.73 19.55
N THR A 22 19.87 6.66 20.11
CA THR A 22 19.62 5.28 19.65
C THR A 22 18.18 4.89 19.91
N ILE A 23 17.54 4.26 18.92
CA ILE A 23 16.19 3.68 19.04
C ILE A 23 16.36 2.16 19.04
N ASP A 24 16.09 1.54 20.18
CA ASP A 24 16.13 0.09 20.37
C ASP A 24 14.88 -0.40 21.12
N PRO A 25 14.04 -1.26 20.52
CA PRO A 25 14.17 -1.80 19.15
C PRO A 25 13.92 -0.71 18.08
N PRO A 26 14.53 -0.81 16.88
CA PRO A 26 14.34 0.15 15.80
C PRO A 26 12.86 0.39 15.49
N ALA A 27 12.48 1.67 15.31
CA ALA A 27 11.15 1.99 14.84
C ALA A 27 11.01 1.57 13.38
N ARG A 28 9.91 0.91 13.01
CA ARG A 28 9.70 0.36 11.67
C ARG A 28 8.49 0.97 10.98
N LYS A 29 8.62 1.32 9.71
CA LYS A 29 7.54 1.81 8.84
C LYS A 29 7.46 0.95 7.60
N VAL A 30 6.26 0.84 7.01
CA VAL A 30 6.07 0.15 5.73
C VAL A 30 5.28 1.03 4.77
N THR A 31 5.74 1.09 3.52
CA THR A 31 4.98 1.63 2.39
C THR A 31 4.69 0.50 1.42
N VAL A 32 3.43 0.36 1.03
CA VAL A 32 2.99 -0.65 0.05
C VAL A 32 2.29 0.04 -1.10
N ALA A 33 2.75 -0.20 -2.32
CA ALA A 33 2.19 0.37 -3.54
C ALA A 33 1.90 -0.72 -4.56
N ALA A 34 0.87 -0.53 -5.38
CA ALA A 34 0.55 -1.40 -6.51
C ALA A 34 0.46 -0.59 -7.81
N VAL A 35 0.90 -1.22 -8.89
CA VAL A 35 0.67 -0.74 -10.24
C VAL A 35 -0.46 -1.56 -10.84
N ILE A 36 -1.56 -0.89 -11.17
CA ILE A 36 -2.79 -1.51 -11.69
C ILE A 36 -3.10 -1.02 -13.10
N SER A 37 -3.80 -1.84 -13.87
CA SER A 37 -4.35 -1.41 -15.16
C SER A 37 -5.49 -0.41 -14.93
N ASN A 38 -5.42 0.75 -15.59
CA ASN A 38 -6.49 1.75 -15.57
C ASN A 38 -7.49 1.45 -16.72
N PRO A 39 -8.73 1.05 -16.42
CA PRO A 39 -9.73 0.76 -17.46
C PRO A 39 -10.17 1.98 -18.28
N TYR A 40 -9.93 3.19 -17.76
CA TYR A 40 -10.35 4.47 -18.35
C TYR A 40 -9.21 5.25 -18.98
N ALA A 41 -8.03 4.65 -19.13
CA ALA A 41 -6.90 5.29 -19.79
C ALA A 41 -7.30 5.79 -21.20
N GLY A 42 -7.06 7.07 -21.47
CA GLY A 42 -7.35 7.70 -22.76
C GLY A 42 -8.84 7.97 -23.03
N LYS A 43 -9.72 7.86 -22.02
CA LYS A 43 -11.15 8.11 -22.14
C LYS A 43 -11.59 9.17 -21.13
N TYR A 44 -12.54 10.01 -21.53
CA TYR A 44 -13.30 10.83 -20.58
C TYR A 44 -14.47 9.99 -20.05
N VAL A 45 -14.66 10.00 -18.73
CA VAL A 45 -15.68 9.19 -18.04
C VAL A 45 -16.25 10.04 -16.91
N ASP A 46 -17.57 10.28 -16.92
CA ASP A 46 -18.24 11.05 -15.87
C ASP A 46 -18.46 10.23 -14.58
N ASP A 47 -18.74 8.93 -14.72
CA ASP A 47 -18.97 8.04 -13.59
C ASP A 47 -17.70 7.23 -13.24
N LEU A 48 -17.14 7.52 -12.07
CA LEU A 48 -15.95 6.87 -11.53
C LEU A 48 -16.27 5.88 -10.39
N GLU A 49 -17.54 5.62 -10.06
CA GLU A 49 -17.91 4.67 -9.01
C GLU A 49 -17.18 3.31 -9.14
N PRO A 50 -16.99 2.73 -10.34
CA PRO A 50 -16.28 1.46 -10.46
C PRO A 50 -14.79 1.51 -10.04
N LEU A 51 -14.16 2.70 -10.02
CA LEU A 51 -12.80 2.87 -9.49
C LEU A 51 -12.78 2.92 -7.96
N TYR A 52 -13.87 3.28 -7.31
CA TYR A 52 -13.94 3.28 -5.84
C TYR A 52 -13.94 1.86 -5.30
N ASP A 53 -14.74 0.97 -5.90
CA ASP A 53 -14.72 -0.46 -5.59
C ASP A 53 -13.33 -1.07 -5.80
N LEU A 54 -12.70 -0.71 -6.93
CA LEU A 54 -11.33 -1.14 -7.24
C LEU A 54 -10.34 -0.66 -6.17
N GLY A 55 -10.49 0.60 -5.74
CA GLY A 55 -9.68 1.22 -4.70
C GLY A 55 -9.86 0.53 -3.35
N ALA A 56 -11.09 0.21 -2.96
CA ALA A 56 -11.40 -0.50 -1.72
C ALA A 56 -10.78 -1.92 -1.70
N GLU A 57 -10.94 -2.70 -2.78
CA GLU A 57 -10.37 -4.03 -2.90
C GLU A 57 -8.83 -3.99 -2.90
N THR A 58 -8.23 -3.06 -3.66
CA THR A 58 -6.78 -2.88 -3.72
C THR A 58 -6.23 -2.41 -2.38
N GLY A 59 -6.86 -1.43 -1.73
CA GLY A 59 -6.47 -0.89 -0.44
C GLY A 59 -6.43 -1.97 0.65
N GLY A 60 -7.48 -2.80 0.73
CA GLY A 60 -7.52 -3.93 1.66
C GLY A 60 -6.38 -4.93 1.44
N LEU A 61 -6.07 -5.25 0.18
CA LEU A 61 -4.95 -6.12 -0.16
C LEU A 61 -3.60 -5.53 0.25
N LEU A 62 -3.36 -4.24 -0.04
CA LEU A 62 -2.09 -3.56 0.30
C LEU A 62 -1.91 -3.43 1.82
N ALA A 63 -2.97 -3.09 2.54
CA ALA A 63 -2.95 -3.02 4.00
C ALA A 63 -2.58 -4.38 4.62
N LYS A 64 -3.21 -5.47 4.16
CA LYS A 64 -2.88 -6.83 4.63
C LYS A 64 -1.41 -7.19 4.38
N LYS A 65 -0.88 -6.82 3.21
CA LYS A 65 0.54 -7.03 2.88
C LYS A 65 1.46 -6.21 3.77
N GLY A 66 1.11 -4.96 4.08
CA GLY A 66 1.87 -4.08 4.97
C GLY A 66 1.97 -4.64 6.39
N VAL A 67 0.84 -5.04 6.97
CA VAL A 67 0.77 -5.67 8.29
C VAL A 67 1.62 -6.95 8.32
N THR A 68 1.51 -7.77 7.27
CA THR A 68 2.32 -9.00 7.13
C THR A 68 3.82 -8.70 7.07
N ALA A 69 4.22 -7.69 6.29
CA ALA A 69 5.62 -7.30 6.14
C ALA A 69 6.23 -6.75 7.44
N LEU A 70 5.44 -6.03 8.24
CA LEU A 70 5.88 -5.57 9.56
C LEU A 70 5.87 -6.66 10.63
N GLY A 71 5.13 -7.76 10.42
CA GLY A 71 4.96 -8.83 11.40
C GLY A 71 4.14 -8.39 12.63
N VAL A 72 3.17 -7.50 12.44
CA VAL A 72 2.32 -6.94 13.53
C VAL A 72 0.86 -7.39 13.38
N LYS A 73 0.03 -7.15 14.39
CA LYS A 73 -1.42 -7.28 14.28
C LYS A 73 -2.04 -5.93 13.93
N PRO A 74 -3.10 -5.87 13.11
CA PRO A 74 -3.88 -4.65 12.93
C PRO A 74 -4.49 -4.20 14.27
N SER A 75 -4.52 -2.88 14.52
CA SER A 75 -5.17 -2.25 15.66
C SER A 75 -6.67 -2.08 15.45
#